data_AF-A0AA43F3T2-F1
#
_entry.id   AF-A0AA43F3T2-F1
#
_cell.length_a   1.000
_cell.length_b   1.000
_cell.length_c   1.000
_cell.angle_alpha   90.00
_cell.angle_beta   90.00
_cell.angle_gamma   90.00
#
_symmetry.space_group_name_H-M   'P 1'
#
loop_
_entity.id
_entity.type
_entity.pdbx_description
1 polymer ?
#
loop_
_entity_poly.entity_id
_entity_poly.type
_entity_poly.pdbx_seq_one_letter_code
_entity_poly.pdbx_strand_id
1 'polypeptide(L)' 'MSKTVPTPPPGFDDLSVEEQIDFVQSLWEKIAASPEQVPVPEWHRQIIRERLEAYHANPAAGRLWTDVRTDIERKLRDR' A
#
# COMPACT_ATOMS: atom_id res chain seq x y z
N MET A 1 16.93 -11.35 17.94
CA MET A 1 17.39 -10.09 18.56
C MET A 1 16.91 -8.95 17.66
N SER A 2 15.77 -8.35 17.96
CA SER A 2 15.28 -7.21 17.18
C SER A 2 16.15 -5.99 17.49
N LYS A 3 16.90 -5.49 16.51
CA LYS A 3 17.60 -4.22 16.65
C LYS A 3 16.53 -3.13 16.72
N THR A 4 16.41 -2.46 17.87
CA THR A 4 15.58 -1.27 18.02
C THR A 4 16.22 -0.15 17.20
N VAL A 5 15.55 0.25 16.11
CA VAL A 5 15.92 1.42 15.32
C VAL A 5 15.24 2.64 15.97
N PRO A 6 15.98 3.72 16.31
CA PRO A 6 15.37 4.96 16.74
C PRO A 6 14.37 5.43 15.67
N THR A 7 13.15 5.76 16.10
CA THR A 7 12.08 6.19 15.19
C THR A 7 11.73 7.65 15.52
N PRO A 8 11.95 8.61 14.60
CA PRO A 8 12.57 8.45 13.28
C PRO A 8 14.11 8.37 13.36
N PRO A 9 14.80 7.92 12.28
CA PRO A 9 16.26 7.89 12.24
C PRO A 9 16.85 9.31 12.35
N PRO A 10 18.08 9.45 12.90
CA PRO A 10 18.74 10.76 13.00
C PRO A 10 18.77 11.52 11.66
N GLY A 11 18.48 12.82 11.71
CA GLY A 11 18.44 13.70 10.53
C GLY A 11 17.13 13.65 9.73
N PHE A 12 16.19 12.74 10.05
CA PHE A 12 14.89 12.69 9.38
C PHE A 12 14.03 13.92 9.69
N ASP A 13 14.02 14.38 10.95
CA ASP A 13 13.24 15.55 11.36
C ASP A 13 13.79 16.89 10.84
N ASP A 14 15.03 16.89 10.33
CA ASP A 14 15.65 18.06 9.70
C ASP A 14 15.25 18.22 8.22
N LEU A 15 14.63 17.19 7.63
CA LEU A 15 14.13 17.20 6.25
C LEU A 15 12.82 17.98 6.14
N SER A 16 12.61 18.63 4.99
CA SER A 16 11.28 19.14 4.64
C SER A 16 10.27 18.00 4.47
N VAL A 17 8.98 18.31 4.53
CA VAL A 17 7.92 17.29 4.36
C VAL A 17 8.03 16.56 3.02
N GLU A 18 8.39 17.26 1.95
CA GLU A 18 8.62 16.66 0.63
C GLU A 18 9.77 15.65 0.68
N GLU A 19 10.91 16.03 1.25
CA GLU A 19 12.07 15.15 1.41
C GLU A 19 11.79 13.96 2.34
N GLN A 20 10.98 14.14 3.38
CA GLN A 20 10.54 13.04 4.26
C GLN A 20 9.70 12.01 3.48
N ILE A 21 8.78 12.49 2.63
CA ILE A 21 7.96 11.62 1.77
C ILE A 21 8.85 10.86 0.79
N ASP A 22 9.76 11.55 0.10
CA ASP A 22 10.69 10.95 -0.85
C ASP A 22 11.62 9.93 -0.19
N PHE A 23 12.07 10.22 1.04
CA PHE A 23 12.88 9.30 1.83
C PHE A 23 12.10 8.02 2.17
N VAL A 24 10.86 8.15 2.66
CA VAL A 24 10.00 7.00 2.97
C VAL A 24 9.71 6.19 1.71
N GLN A 25 9.44 6.86 0.59
CA GLN A 25 9.22 6.21 -0.71
C GLN A 25 10.45 5.42 -1.18
N SER A 26 11.64 6.02 -1.08
CA SER A 26 12.91 5.36 -1.44
C SER A 26 13.20 4.12 -0.58
N LEU A 27 12.89 4.20 0.71
CA LEU A 27 12.98 3.05 1.61
C LEU A 27 11.97 1.95 1.22
N TRP A 28 10.75 2.35 0.89
CA TRP A 28 9.72 1.41 0.46
C TRP A 28 10.10 0.71 -0.85
N GLU A 29 10.64 1.43 -1.83
CA GLU A 29 11.14 0.86 -3.08
C GLU A 29 12.23 -0.17 -2.84
N LYS A 30 13.17 0.12 -1.93
CA LYS A 30 14.22 -0.82 -1.54
C LYS A 30 13.66 -2.10 -0.89
N ILE A 31 12.64 -1.99 -0.05
CA ILE A 31 11.97 -3.15 0.57
C ILE A 31 11.21 -3.94 -0.50
N ALA A 32 10.48 -3.24 -1.37
CA ALA A 32 9.68 -3.81 -2.44
C ALA A 32 10.51 -4.44 -3.57
N ALA A 33 11.82 -4.16 -3.64
CA ALA A 33 12.73 -4.78 -4.60
C ALA A 33 12.90 -6.31 -4.38
N SER A 34 12.55 -6.82 -3.20
CA SER A 34 12.59 -8.25 -2.87
C SER A 34 11.25 -8.70 -2.26
N PRO A 35 10.16 -8.73 -3.06
CA PRO A 35 8.82 -8.98 -2.56
C PRO A 35 8.67 -10.35 -1.90
N GLU A 36 9.47 -11.34 -2.30
CA GLU A 36 9.52 -12.68 -1.70
C GLU A 36 9.99 -12.70 -0.24
N GLN A 37 10.72 -11.67 0.19
CA GLN A 37 11.18 -11.54 1.59
C GLN A 37 10.12 -10.94 2.50
N VAL A 38 9.05 -10.36 1.93
CA VAL A 38 7.94 -9.81 2.70
C VAL A 38 7.07 -10.99 3.16
N PRO A 39 7.02 -11.31 4.46
CA PRO A 39 6.18 -12.40 4.94
C PRO A 39 4.73 -12.06 4.64
N VAL A 40 3.95 -13.07 4.24
CA VAL A 40 2.50 -12.97 4.10
C VAL A 40 1.86 -13.70 5.28
N PRO A 41 1.47 -12.99 6.35
CA PRO A 41 0.78 -13.60 7.48
C PRO A 41 -0.48 -14.34 7.03
N GLU A 42 -0.83 -15.42 7.74
CA GLU A 42 -2.01 -16.21 7.39
C GLU A 42 -3.30 -15.38 7.41
N TRP A 43 -3.39 -14.38 8.29
CA TRP A 43 -4.56 -13.50 8.34
C TRP A 43 -4.73 -12.64 7.06
N HIS A 44 -3.64 -12.29 6.35
CA HIS A 44 -3.75 -11.65 5.02
C HIS A 44 -4.44 -12.61 4.04
N ARG A 45 -4.01 -13.87 4.03
CA ARG A 45 -4.56 -14.92 3.14
C ARG A 45 -6.02 -15.21 3.45
N GLN A 46 -6.38 -15.22 4.73
CA GLN A 46 -7.75 -15.39 5.20
C GLN A 46 -8.66 -14.27 4.65
N ILE A 47 -8.25 -13.00 4.78
CA ILE A 47 -9.03 -11.86 4.24
C ILE A 47 -9.19 -11.98 2.72
N ILE A 48 -8.15 -12.39 2.00
CA ILE A 48 -8.23 -12.57 0.54
C ILE A 48 -9.24 -13.66 0.20
N ARG A 49 -9.20 -14.81 0.90
CA ARG A 49 -10.17 -15.91 0.71
C ARG A 49 -11.60 -15.43 0.96
N GLU A 50 -11.85 -14.79 2.09
CA GLU A 50 -13.17 -14.25 2.44
C GLU A 50 -13.71 -13.28 1.39
N ARG A 51 -12.86 -12.36 0.91
CA ARG A 51 -13.27 -11.38 -0.11
C ARG A 51 -13.53 -12.03 -1.47
N LEU A 52 -12.76 -13.05 -1.84
CA LEU A 52 -12.99 -13.80 -3.08
C LEU A 52 -14.29 -14.60 -3.01
N GLU A 53 -14.57 -15.26 -1.88
CA GLU A 53 -15.83 -15.98 -1.66
C GLU A 53 -17.04 -15.03 -1.73
N ALA A 54 -16.95 -13.87 -1.09
CA ALA A 54 -17.98 -12.84 -1.18
C ALA A 54 -18.21 -12.35 -2.62
N TYR A 55 -17.13 -12.15 -3.39
CA TYR A 55 -17.22 -11.79 -4.79
C TYR A 55 -17.82 -12.91 -5.66
N HIS A 56 -17.45 -14.17 -5.43
CA HIS A 56 -18.05 -15.30 -6.16
C HIS A 56 -19.54 -15.46 -5.84
N ALA A 57 -19.96 -15.22 -4.59
CA ALA A 57 -21.36 -15.23 -4.19
C ALA A 57 -22.16 -14.07 -4.78
N ASN A 58 -21.52 -12.91 -5.03
CA ASN A 58 -22.15 -11.76 -5.65
C ASN A 58 -21.17 -10.99 -6.57
N PRO A 59 -20.99 -11.44 -7.83
CA PRO A 59 -20.03 -10.82 -8.75
C PRO A 59 -20.37 -9.36 -9.09
N ALA A 60 -21.65 -8.97 -8.99
CA ALA A 60 -22.11 -7.61 -9.25
C ALA A 60 -21.80 -6.62 -8.12
N ALA A 61 -21.34 -7.09 -6.95
CA ALA A 61 -20.93 -6.21 -5.85
C ALA A 61 -19.61 -5.48 -6.11
N GLY A 62 -18.80 -5.98 -7.06
CA GLY A 62 -17.54 -5.37 -7.45
C GLY A 62 -17.69 -4.33 -8.56
N ARG A 63 -16.64 -3.53 -8.77
CA ARG A 63 -16.48 -2.68 -9.95
C ARG A 63 -15.15 -3.00 -10.62
N LEU A 64 -15.10 -2.90 -11.95
CA LEU A 64 -13.84 -3.03 -12.65
C LEU A 64 -12.91 -1.89 -12.23
N TRP A 65 -11.62 -2.20 -12.08
CA TRP A 65 -10.60 -1.22 -11.74
C TRP A 65 -10.58 -0.06 -12.73
N THR A 66 -10.80 -0.34 -14.02
CA THR A 66 -10.91 0.67 -15.07
C THR A 66 -12.01 1.69 -14.77
N ASP A 67 -13.19 1.24 -14.36
CA ASP A 67 -14.33 2.13 -14.09
C ASP A 67 -14.08 3.00 -12.86
N VAL A 68 -13.43 2.42 -11.84
CA VAL A 68 -13.04 3.16 -10.63
C VAL A 68 -11.99 4.21 -10.96
N ARG A 69 -10.94 3.83 -11.70
CA ARG A 69 -9.87 4.73 -12.13
C ARG A 69 -10.42 5.87 -12.97
N THR A 70 -11.25 5.59 -13.96
CA THR A 70 -11.87 6.63 -14.81
C THR A 70 -12.70 7.61 -13.98
N ASP A 71 -13.44 7.15 -12.97
CA ASP A 71 -14.21 8.03 -12.08
C ASP A 71 -13.30 8.93 -11.23
N ILE A 72 -12.19 8.39 -10.71
CA ILE A 72 -11.19 9.16 -9.96
C ILE A 72 -10.56 10.24 -10.85
N GLU A 73 -10.09 9.86 -12.05
CA GLU A 73 -9.47 10.79 -13.00
C GLU A 73 -10.44 11.91 -13.42
N ARG A 74 -11.72 11.58 -13.62
CA ARG A 74 -12.76 12.58 -13.90
C ARG A 74 -12.92 13.56 -12.72
N LYS A 75 -13.05 13.06 -11.49
CA LYS A 75 -13.16 13.90 -10.28
C LYS A 75 -11.96 14.81 -10.05
N LEU A 76 -10.76 14.39 -10.45
CA LEU A 76 -9.55 15.20 -10.35
C LEU A 76 -9.48 16.30 -11.42
N ARG A 77 -10.11 16.12 -12.58
CA ARG A 77 -10.21 17.17 -13.63
C ARG A 77 -11.28 18.21 -13.33
N ASP A 78 -12.34 17.81 -12.65
CA ASP A 78 -13.48 18.68 -12.29
C ASP A 78 -13.20 19.50 -11.00
N ARG A 79 -12.00 19.39 -10.42
CA ARG A 79 -11.51 20.14 -9.25
C ARG A 79 -10.64 21.32 -9.68
#